data_AF-A0A7C4NS82-F1
#
_entry.id   AF-A0A7C4NS82-F1
#
_cell.length_a   1.000
_cell.length_b   1.000
_cell.length_c   1.000
_cell.angle_alpha   90.00
_cell.angle_beta   90.00
_cell.angle_gamma   90.00
#
_symmetry.space_group_name_H-M   'P 1'
#
loop_
_entity.id
_entity.type
_entity.pdbx_description
1 polymer ?
#
loop_
_entity_poly.entity_id
_entity_poly.type
_entity_poly.pdbx_seq_one_letter_code
_entity_poly.pdbx_strand_id
1 'polypeptide(L)'
;MIEIDLNPSNFGEVLACLGLFELAELYCLSFGGFEEREGKIKFVLETEVKLKELIEKLKKAKISSLQIQNLSERKCPVEIELEDGKKLILDWWLDPLLRDKKTSFLKIWGGRMHLHLKGSEKRSYLARYQKEINVEKALENLFYRKPLVSLGFDTWGGWDRSTAGYSYDDVGEPPYVSPICELLSVIALRSFRPKEISLNSRKGLEYYLWKDRLPHSAARLAFVGIWIGKPLIGPWRLEIREKGQAYKHLTQSQRF
;
A
#
# COMPACT_ATOMS: atom_id res chain seq x y z
N MET A 1 5.81 -8.24 -19.79
CA MET A 1 4.45 -7.84 -19.37
C MET A 1 4.04 -8.66 -18.16
N ILE A 2 3.55 -8.00 -17.12
CA ILE A 2 3.01 -8.62 -15.90
C ILE A 2 1.51 -8.32 -15.87
N GLU A 3 0.67 -9.34 -15.65
CA GLU A 3 -0.76 -9.19 -15.45
C GLU A 3 -1.14 -9.71 -14.05
N ILE A 4 -1.92 -8.93 -13.31
CA ILE A 4 -2.34 -9.25 -11.94
C ILE A 4 -3.85 -9.05 -11.83
N ASP A 5 -4.56 -10.10 -11.44
CA ASP A 5 -5.97 -10.01 -11.08
C ASP A 5 -6.09 -9.30 -9.72
N LEU A 6 -6.98 -8.31 -9.60
CA LEU A 6 -7.23 -7.63 -8.34
C LEU A 6 -8.72 -7.34 -8.11
N ASN A 7 -9.08 -7.18 -6.85
CA ASN A 7 -10.36 -6.60 -6.46
C ASN A 7 -10.21 -5.08 -6.34
N PRO A 8 -10.82 -4.28 -7.24
CA PRO A 8 -10.74 -2.82 -7.17
C PRO A 8 -11.43 -2.24 -5.92
N SER A 9 -12.34 -2.99 -5.27
CA SER A 9 -12.92 -2.62 -3.97
C SER A 9 -11.94 -2.78 -2.80
N ASN A 10 -10.85 -3.53 -2.98
CA ASN A 10 -9.78 -3.63 -1.99
C ASN A 10 -8.68 -2.62 -2.32
N PHE A 11 -8.68 -1.51 -1.59
CA PHE A 11 -7.71 -0.44 -1.81
C PHE A 11 -6.25 -0.90 -1.64
N GLY A 12 -5.98 -1.84 -0.73
CA GLY A 12 -4.66 -2.43 -0.58
C GLY A 12 -4.18 -3.18 -1.82
N GLU A 13 -5.05 -3.91 -2.52
CA GLU A 13 -4.67 -4.62 -3.75
C GLU A 13 -4.36 -3.66 -4.90
N VAL A 14 -5.13 -2.56 -5.00
CA VAL A 14 -4.86 -1.48 -5.95
C VAL A 14 -3.50 -0.84 -5.64
N LEU A 15 -3.27 -0.43 -4.39
CA LEU A 15 -2.00 0.17 -3.99
C LEU A 15 -0.85 -0.83 -4.20
N ALA A 16 -1.01 -2.10 -3.88
CA ALA A 16 0.03 -3.09 -4.07
C ALA A 16 0.48 -3.21 -5.54
N CYS A 17 -0.46 -3.17 -6.48
CA CYS A 17 -0.15 -3.11 -7.91
C CYS A 17 0.66 -1.86 -8.27
N LEU A 18 0.28 -0.71 -7.73
CA LEU A 18 1.01 0.55 -7.93
C LEU A 18 2.39 0.54 -7.25
N GLY A 19 2.55 -0.20 -6.15
CA GLY A 19 3.83 -0.42 -5.49
C GLY A 19 4.77 -1.29 -6.31
N LEU A 20 4.24 -2.28 -7.04
CA LEU A 20 5.02 -3.02 -8.03
C LEU A 20 5.44 -2.14 -9.20
N PHE A 21 4.57 -1.23 -9.64
CA PHE A 21 4.93 -0.24 -10.65
C PHE A 21 6.07 0.66 -10.15
N GLU A 22 5.99 1.16 -8.92
CA GLU A 22 7.08 1.93 -8.29
C GLU A 22 8.40 1.16 -8.28
N LEU A 23 8.36 -0.15 -7.99
CA LEU A 23 9.55 -0.99 -7.99
C LEU A 23 10.11 -1.20 -9.39
N ALA A 24 9.26 -1.44 -10.39
CA ALA A 24 9.70 -1.66 -11.77
C ALA A 24 10.34 -0.40 -12.38
N GLU A 25 9.78 0.77 -12.09
CA GLU A 25 10.27 2.06 -12.59
C GLU A 25 11.69 2.38 -12.11
N LEU A 26 12.14 1.79 -10.99
CA LEU A 26 13.53 1.93 -10.54
C LEU A 26 14.55 1.31 -11.51
N TYR A 27 14.15 0.37 -12.35
CA TYR A 27 15.05 -0.41 -13.21
C TYR A 27 14.98 -0.01 -14.66
N CYS A 28 13.77 0.22 -15.15
CA CYS A 28 13.52 0.57 -16.54
C CYS A 28 12.23 1.39 -16.63
N LEU A 29 12.11 2.14 -17.71
CA LEU A 29 10.86 2.80 -18.07
C LEU A 29 9.75 1.75 -18.14
N SER A 30 8.70 1.93 -17.34
CA SER A 30 7.61 0.99 -17.25
C SER A 30 6.27 1.70 -17.50
N PHE A 31 5.28 0.98 -18.02
CA PHE A 31 3.96 1.52 -18.33
C PHE A 31 2.88 0.68 -17.64
N GLY A 32 2.07 1.31 -16.81
CA GLY A 32 1.04 0.67 -16.00
C GLY A 32 -0.36 1.12 -16.37
N GLY A 33 -1.33 0.21 -16.25
CA GLY A 33 -2.75 0.53 -16.38
C GLY A 33 -3.66 -0.60 -15.95
N PHE A 34 -4.96 -0.39 -16.08
CA PHE A 34 -5.98 -1.32 -15.66
C PHE A 34 -6.85 -1.75 -16.84
N GLU A 35 -7.15 -3.04 -16.92
CA GLU A 35 -8.06 -3.59 -17.92
C GLU A 35 -9.23 -4.27 -17.27
N GLU A 36 -10.39 -4.13 -17.91
CA GLU A 36 -11.59 -4.86 -17.53
C GLU A 36 -11.80 -5.97 -18.56
N ARG A 37 -11.60 -7.22 -18.13
CA ARG A 37 -11.81 -8.42 -18.96
C ARG A 37 -12.79 -9.32 -18.22
N GLU A 38 -13.88 -9.70 -18.89
CA GLU A 38 -14.88 -10.65 -18.34
C GLU A 38 -15.44 -10.24 -16.96
N GLY A 39 -15.64 -8.94 -16.74
CA GLY A 39 -16.14 -8.39 -15.47
C GLY A 39 -15.12 -8.39 -14.32
N LYS A 40 -13.86 -8.76 -14.59
CA LYS A 40 -12.74 -8.65 -13.65
C LYS A 40 -11.83 -7.50 -14.04
N ILE A 41 -11.30 -6.79 -13.04
CA ILE A 41 -10.27 -5.78 -13.26
C ILE A 41 -8.90 -6.43 -13.06
N LYS A 42 -8.02 -6.22 -14.04
CA LYS A 42 -6.62 -6.62 -14.01
C LYS A 42 -5.75 -5.38 -14.00
N PHE A 43 -4.67 -5.42 -13.24
CA PHE A 43 -3.55 -4.50 -13.41
C PHE A 43 -2.58 -5.11 -14.40
N VAL A 44 -2.09 -4.29 -15.31
CA VAL A 44 -1.11 -4.71 -16.31
C VAL A 44 0.06 -3.74 -16.29
N LEU A 45 1.25 -4.31 -16.25
CA LEU A 45 2.51 -3.59 -16.19
C LEU A 45 3.43 -4.06 -17.33
N GLU A 46 3.72 -3.14 -18.23
CA GLU A 46 4.72 -3.29 -19.27
C GLU A 46 6.07 -2.86 -18.70
N THR A 47 6.97 -3.83 -18.57
CA THR A 47 8.31 -3.66 -18.00
C THR A 47 9.19 -4.81 -18.50
N GLU A 48 10.49 -4.56 -18.54
CA GLU A 48 11.51 -5.58 -18.87
C GLU A 48 11.79 -6.51 -17.69
N VAL A 49 11.52 -6.06 -16.45
CA VAL A 49 11.80 -6.82 -15.24
C VAL A 49 10.68 -7.81 -14.94
N LYS A 50 11.02 -9.07 -14.64
CA LYS A 50 10.02 -10.09 -14.32
C LYS A 50 9.44 -9.89 -12.91
N LEU A 51 8.18 -10.28 -12.72
CA LEU A 51 7.53 -10.23 -11.40
C LEU A 51 8.34 -10.96 -10.32
N LYS A 52 8.84 -12.16 -10.62
CA LYS A 52 9.69 -12.95 -9.71
C LYS A 52 10.89 -12.15 -9.22
N GLU A 53 11.58 -11.47 -10.12
CA GLU A 53 12.77 -10.67 -9.79
C GLU A 53 12.42 -9.49 -8.88
N LEU A 54 11.31 -8.79 -9.15
CA LEU A 54 10.84 -7.68 -8.30
C LEU A 54 10.53 -8.16 -6.87
N ILE A 55 9.82 -9.29 -6.75
CA ILE A 55 9.45 -9.88 -5.45
C ILE A 55 10.68 -10.39 -4.70
N GLU A 56 11.62 -11.05 -5.38
CA GLU A 56 12.87 -11.53 -4.78
C GLU A 56 13.72 -10.37 -4.26
N LYS A 57 13.85 -9.31 -5.05
CA LYS A 57 14.58 -8.10 -4.64
C LYS A 57 13.92 -7.45 -3.43
N LEU A 58 12.59 -7.35 -3.42
CA LEU A 58 11.85 -6.83 -2.28
C LEU A 58 12.02 -7.72 -1.03
N LYS A 59 12.02 -9.04 -1.18
CA LYS A 59 12.21 -10.00 -0.07
C LYS A 59 13.58 -9.88 0.58
N LYS A 60 14.62 -9.56 -0.20
CA LYS A 60 16.01 -9.44 0.29
C LYS A 60 16.44 -8.02 0.62
N ALA A 61 15.58 -7.03 0.37
CA ALA A 61 15.88 -5.63 0.61
C ALA A 61 16.27 -5.36 2.08
N LYS A 62 17.16 -4.41 2.30
CA LYS A 62 17.49 -3.94 3.64
C LYS A 62 16.57 -2.80 4.01
N ILE A 63 15.81 -2.97 5.10
CA ILE A 63 14.88 -1.96 5.62
C ILE A 63 15.54 -1.27 6.82
N SER A 64 15.71 0.05 6.76
CA SER A 64 16.33 0.85 7.82
C SER A 64 15.62 2.18 8.04
N SER A 65 15.86 2.82 9.18
CA SER A 65 15.31 4.15 9.50
C SER A 65 16.35 5.22 9.25
N LEU A 66 15.99 6.27 8.52
CA LEU A 66 16.86 7.42 8.31
C LEU A 66 16.73 8.35 9.53
N GLN A 67 17.70 8.25 10.44
CA GLN A 67 17.72 9.08 11.65
C GLN A 67 17.90 10.55 11.29
N ILE A 68 16.91 11.37 11.62
CA ILE A 68 16.98 12.83 11.45
C ILE A 68 17.08 13.46 12.83
N GLN A 69 18.07 14.35 13.01
CA GLN A 69 18.22 15.10 14.25
C GLN A 69 16.92 15.83 14.60
N ASN A 70 16.51 15.75 15.88
CA ASN A 70 15.29 16.36 16.42
C ASN A 70 13.95 15.76 15.96
N LEU A 71 13.95 14.64 15.21
CA LEU A 71 12.75 13.84 14.98
C LEU A 71 12.76 12.60 15.87
N SER A 72 11.61 12.28 16.44
CA SER A 72 11.46 10.98 17.10
C SER A 72 11.55 9.88 16.06
N GLU A 73 12.17 8.75 16.41
CA GLU A 73 12.37 7.61 15.51
C GLU A 73 11.08 7.26 14.75
N ARG A 74 9.91 7.28 15.42
CA ARG A 74 8.57 7.03 14.83
C ARG A 74 8.18 7.92 13.66
N LYS A 75 8.78 9.11 13.56
CA LYS A 75 8.54 10.08 12.49
C LYS A 75 9.62 10.01 11.41
N CYS A 76 10.78 9.43 11.70
CA CYS A 76 11.87 9.29 10.73
C CYS A 76 11.41 8.54 9.46
N PRO A 77 11.85 8.99 8.27
CA PRO A 77 11.66 8.24 7.04
C PRO A 77 12.23 6.83 7.13
N VAL A 78 11.67 5.91 6.36
CA VAL A 78 12.16 4.54 6.22
C VAL A 78 12.83 4.40 4.86
N GLU A 79 14.06 3.91 4.85
CA GLU A 79 14.78 3.53 3.64
C GLU A 79 14.62 2.02 3.37
N ILE A 80 14.27 1.68 2.14
CA ILE A 80 14.32 0.32 1.60
C ILE A 80 15.43 0.30 0.55
N GLU A 81 16.53 -0.37 0.86
CA GLU A 81 17.69 -0.54 -0.02
C GLU A 81 17.62 -1.93 -0.67
N LEU A 82 17.54 -1.98 -2.00
CA LEU A 82 17.50 -3.21 -2.80
C LEU A 82 18.94 -3.76 -2.99
N GLU A 83 19.08 -5.06 -3.29
CA GLU A 83 20.40 -5.73 -3.39
C GLU A 83 21.39 -5.07 -4.37
N ASP A 84 20.87 -4.36 -5.37
CA ASP A 84 21.65 -3.67 -6.40
C ASP A 84 21.95 -2.21 -6.06
N GLY A 85 21.73 -1.80 -4.80
CA GLY A 85 22.03 -0.47 -4.28
C GLY A 85 20.97 0.60 -4.58
N LYS A 86 19.88 0.26 -5.30
CA LYS A 86 18.76 1.18 -5.50
C LYS A 86 18.00 1.39 -4.19
N LYS A 87 17.53 2.62 -3.95
CA LYS A 87 16.92 3.01 -2.68
C LYS A 87 15.54 3.62 -2.87
N LEU A 88 14.62 3.24 -1.99
CA LEU A 88 13.31 3.88 -1.82
C LEU A 88 13.29 4.56 -0.47
N ILE A 89 12.89 5.83 -0.44
CA ILE A 89 12.63 6.56 0.79
C ILE A 89 11.12 6.68 0.96
N LEU A 90 10.64 6.18 2.09
CA LEU A 90 9.27 6.27 2.54
C LEU A 90 9.21 7.35 3.61
N ASP A 91 8.63 8.49 3.29
CA ASP A 91 8.57 9.68 4.14
C ASP A 91 7.16 10.24 4.23
N TRP A 92 6.19 9.51 3.73
CA TRP A 92 4.94 10.11 3.31
C TRP A 92 3.97 10.54 4.40
N TRP A 93 4.20 10.01 5.58
CA TRP A 93 3.51 10.43 6.78
C TRP A 93 4.06 11.75 7.33
N LEU A 94 5.19 12.22 6.80
CA LEU A 94 5.71 13.55 7.02
C LEU A 94 4.99 14.51 6.10
N ASP A 95 4.52 15.61 6.69
CA ASP A 95 4.08 16.75 5.91
C ASP A 95 5.34 17.48 5.42
N PRO A 96 5.52 17.66 4.09
CA PRO A 96 6.69 18.36 3.54
C PRO A 96 6.80 19.82 4.01
N LEU A 97 5.67 20.44 4.36
CA LEU A 97 5.56 21.84 4.75
C LEU A 97 5.46 22.02 6.27
N LEU A 98 4.82 21.08 6.96
CA LEU A 98 4.58 21.13 8.40
C LEU A 98 5.50 20.13 9.11
N ARG A 99 6.74 20.54 9.37
CA ARG A 99 7.62 19.88 10.36
C ARG A 99 7.05 19.88 11.79
N ASP A 100 5.74 20.08 11.99
CA ASP A 100 5.12 19.78 13.28
C ASP A 100 3.60 19.45 13.27
N LYS A 101 3.26 18.52 14.16
CA LYS A 101 1.96 18.18 14.80
C LYS A 101 0.75 17.61 14.05
N LYS A 102 0.54 17.76 12.74
CA LYS A 102 -0.57 17.03 12.07
C LYS A 102 -0.04 15.82 11.31
N THR A 103 -0.33 14.61 11.81
CA THR A 103 0.00 13.38 11.08
C THR A 103 -0.77 13.36 9.78
N SER A 104 -0.09 13.08 8.66
CA SER A 104 -0.71 12.82 7.36
C SER A 104 -1.99 12.01 7.52
N PHE A 105 -3.06 12.42 6.84
CA PHE A 105 -4.37 11.77 6.87
C PHE A 105 -4.29 10.29 6.51
N LEU A 106 -3.39 9.98 5.58
CA LEU A 106 -3.08 8.63 5.10
C LEU A 106 -2.39 7.76 6.14
N LYS A 107 -1.92 8.33 7.27
CA LYS A 107 -1.27 7.56 8.32
C LYS A 107 -2.32 6.61 8.92
N ILE A 108 -2.31 5.37 8.46
CA ILE A 108 -3.26 4.35 8.89
C ILE A 108 -2.75 3.43 10.00
N TRP A 109 -1.44 3.39 10.29
CA TRP A 109 -0.95 2.63 11.45
C TRP A 109 -1.23 3.35 12.77
N GLY A 110 -1.81 2.60 13.71
CA GLY A 110 -2.18 3.04 15.04
C GLY A 110 -1.19 2.65 16.15
N GLY A 111 -1.28 3.35 17.28
CA GLY A 111 -0.71 2.89 18.56
C GLY A 111 0.80 2.63 18.59
N ARG A 112 1.19 1.41 18.99
CA ARG A 112 2.59 0.96 19.19
C ARG A 112 3.26 0.45 17.90
N MET A 113 2.63 0.62 16.73
CA MET A 113 3.17 0.13 15.47
C MET A 113 4.36 0.97 15.00
N HIS A 114 5.48 0.29 14.71
CA HIS A 114 6.72 0.89 14.21
C HIS A 114 7.00 0.36 12.80
N LEU A 115 7.05 1.24 11.80
CA LEU A 115 7.39 0.82 10.43
C LEU A 115 8.83 0.29 10.34
N HIS A 116 9.76 0.82 11.13
CA HIS A 116 11.16 0.38 11.22
C HIS A 116 11.51 -0.23 12.59
N LEU A 117 12.72 -0.78 12.67
CA LEU A 117 13.26 -1.43 13.86
C LEU A 117 13.62 -0.38 14.92
N LYS A 118 13.04 -0.48 16.12
CA LYS A 118 13.73 -0.09 17.35
C LYS A 118 14.73 -1.19 17.69
N GLY A 119 15.79 -0.90 18.45
CA GLY A 119 16.75 -1.91 18.91
C GLY A 119 16.13 -3.26 19.30
N SER A 120 16.89 -4.34 19.06
CA SER A 120 16.44 -5.73 18.92
C SER A 120 15.38 -5.93 17.82
N GLU A 121 15.71 -6.76 16.84
CA GLU A 121 15.09 -6.94 15.50
C GLU A 121 13.56 -7.27 15.44
N LYS A 122 12.83 -7.20 16.56
CA LYS A 122 11.51 -7.84 16.73
C LYS A 122 10.29 -6.96 16.46
N ARG A 123 10.41 -5.67 16.08
CA ARG A 123 9.26 -4.74 16.04
C ARG A 123 9.00 -3.98 14.73
N SER A 124 9.80 -4.14 13.68
CA SER A 124 9.49 -3.54 12.38
C SER A 124 8.39 -4.34 11.69
N TYR A 125 7.26 -3.68 11.41
CA TYR A 125 6.18 -4.30 10.65
C TYR A 125 6.61 -4.57 9.21
N LEU A 126 7.34 -3.65 8.57
CA LEU A 126 7.81 -3.85 7.19
C LEU A 126 8.80 -5.02 7.08
N ALA A 127 9.76 -5.14 8.00
CA ALA A 127 10.67 -6.29 8.03
C ALA A 127 9.92 -7.60 8.35
N ARG A 128 8.85 -7.53 9.16
CA ARG A 128 7.98 -8.69 9.40
C ARG A 128 7.27 -9.10 8.12
N TYR A 129 6.60 -8.20 7.41
CA TYR A 129 5.95 -8.54 6.15
C TYR A 129 6.94 -9.10 5.12
N GLN A 130 8.11 -8.48 5.00
CA GLN A 130 9.18 -8.94 4.12
C GLN A 130 9.61 -10.38 4.42
N LYS A 131 9.84 -10.73 5.71
CA LYS A 131 10.18 -12.10 6.12
C LYS A 131 9.08 -13.11 5.78
N GLU A 132 7.82 -12.67 5.82
CA GLU A 132 6.66 -13.50 5.53
C GLU A 132 6.37 -13.65 4.02
N ILE A 133 7.11 -12.97 3.13
CA ILE A 133 6.96 -13.13 1.68
C ILE A 133 7.42 -14.53 1.25
N ASN A 134 6.48 -15.27 0.67
CA ASN A 134 6.76 -16.50 -0.06
C ASN A 134 6.68 -16.18 -1.57
N VAL A 135 7.82 -16.26 -2.26
CA VAL A 135 7.94 -15.88 -3.68
C VAL A 135 7.06 -16.77 -4.55
N GLU A 136 7.13 -18.09 -4.39
CA GLU A 136 6.38 -19.03 -5.23
C GLU A 136 4.87 -18.86 -5.05
N LYS A 137 4.39 -18.73 -3.81
CA LYS A 137 2.97 -18.44 -3.55
C LYS A 137 2.54 -17.08 -4.11
N ALA A 138 3.41 -16.08 -4.07
CA ALA A 138 3.11 -14.75 -4.60
C ALA A 138 3.08 -14.74 -6.14
N LEU A 139 3.78 -15.67 -6.81
CA LEU A 139 3.69 -15.86 -8.26
C LEU A 139 2.40 -16.55 -8.69
N GLU A 140 1.90 -17.49 -7.88
CA GLU A 140 0.58 -18.12 -8.10
C GLU A 140 -0.56 -17.15 -7.82
N ASN A 141 -0.48 -16.43 -6.69
CA ASN A 141 -1.46 -15.45 -6.27
C ASN A 141 -0.75 -14.35 -5.45
N LEU A 142 -0.56 -13.18 -6.08
CA LEU A 142 0.09 -12.04 -5.45
C LEU A 142 -0.59 -11.68 -4.12
N PHE A 143 -1.90 -11.83 -4.02
CA PHE A 143 -2.68 -11.50 -2.83
C PHE A 143 -2.96 -12.69 -1.92
N TYR A 144 -2.12 -13.73 -1.96
CA TYR A 144 -2.19 -14.82 -0.99
C TYR A 144 -2.11 -14.27 0.45
N ARG A 145 -3.05 -14.73 1.28
CA ARG A 145 -3.24 -14.26 2.66
C ARG A 145 -2.82 -15.31 3.67
N LYS A 146 -2.36 -14.83 4.82
CA LYS A 146 -2.06 -15.67 5.99
C LYS A 146 -2.34 -14.92 7.29
N PRO A 147 -2.47 -15.63 8.42
CA PRO A 147 -2.65 -14.98 9.72
C PRO A 147 -1.45 -14.10 10.05
N LEU A 148 -1.66 -12.78 10.11
CA LEU A 148 -0.62 -11.79 10.38
C LEU A 148 -1.24 -10.48 10.87
N VAL A 149 -0.53 -9.71 11.69
CA VAL A 149 -1.02 -8.39 12.12
C VAL A 149 -1.10 -7.47 10.90
N SER A 150 -2.19 -6.73 10.74
CA SER A 150 -2.44 -5.83 9.60
C SER A 150 -1.93 -4.40 9.84
N LEU A 151 -1.47 -3.71 8.79
CA LEU A 151 -1.27 -2.25 8.80
C LEU A 151 -2.55 -1.48 8.45
N GLY A 152 -3.59 -2.18 8.00
CA GLY A 152 -4.88 -1.65 7.64
C GLY A 152 -5.05 -1.32 6.16
N PHE A 153 -4.12 -1.72 5.27
CA PHE A 153 -4.29 -1.57 3.81
C PHE A 153 -5.11 -2.70 3.20
N ASP A 154 -4.81 -3.95 3.55
CA ASP A 154 -5.58 -5.09 3.04
C ASP A 154 -6.95 -5.13 3.72
N THR A 155 -7.99 -4.69 3.00
CA THR A 155 -9.33 -4.53 3.56
C THR A 155 -10.00 -5.86 3.94
N TRP A 156 -9.48 -7.01 3.48
CA TRP A 156 -9.94 -8.33 3.92
C TRP A 156 -9.50 -8.70 5.34
N GLY A 157 -8.39 -8.14 5.82
CA GLY A 157 -8.03 -8.21 7.24
C GLY A 157 -8.71 -7.13 8.07
N GLY A 158 -9.50 -6.27 7.42
CA GLY A 158 -10.33 -5.26 8.05
C GLY A 158 -11.56 -5.88 8.72
N TRP A 159 -12.05 -5.19 9.74
CA TRP A 159 -13.23 -5.61 10.48
C TRP A 159 -14.49 -5.38 9.65
N ASP A 160 -15.25 -6.44 9.39
CA ASP A 160 -16.58 -6.37 8.79
C ASP A 160 -17.67 -6.02 9.83
N ARG A 161 -18.92 -5.87 9.38
CA ARG A 161 -20.06 -5.65 10.30
C ARG A 161 -20.29 -6.86 11.22
N SER A 162 -19.91 -8.07 10.80
CA SER A 162 -19.97 -9.30 11.59
C SER A 162 -19.05 -9.27 12.81
N THR A 163 -17.92 -8.56 12.70
CA THR A 163 -16.88 -8.44 13.72
C THR A 163 -17.00 -7.13 14.52
N ALA A 164 -18.08 -6.36 14.32
CA ALA A 164 -18.33 -5.12 15.05
C ALA A 164 -18.52 -5.34 16.56
N GLY A 165 -17.41 -5.25 17.31
CA GLY A 165 -17.38 -5.49 18.76
C GLY A 165 -16.25 -6.44 19.21
N TYR A 166 -15.53 -7.04 18.25
CA TYR A 166 -14.64 -8.17 18.44
C TYR A 166 -13.16 -7.85 18.20
N SER A 167 -12.34 -7.62 19.25
CA SER A 167 -10.90 -7.40 19.04
C SER A 167 -10.16 -8.70 18.75
N TYR A 168 -9.38 -8.73 17.66
CA TYR A 168 -8.42 -9.80 17.41
C TYR A 168 -7.41 -9.95 18.57
N ASP A 169 -7.08 -8.84 19.24
CA ASP A 169 -6.22 -8.88 20.44
C ASP A 169 -6.94 -9.53 21.63
N ASP A 170 -8.27 -9.42 21.73
CA ASP A 170 -9.07 -9.98 22.83
C ASP A 170 -9.28 -11.50 22.65
N VAL A 171 -9.26 -11.99 21.40
CA VAL A 171 -9.42 -13.42 21.08
C VAL A 171 -8.08 -14.13 20.83
N GLY A 172 -7.02 -13.39 20.55
CA GLY A 172 -5.69 -13.94 20.32
C GLY A 172 -5.48 -14.54 18.92
N GLU A 173 -6.43 -14.35 17.99
CA GLU A 173 -6.29 -14.76 16.59
C GLU A 173 -5.94 -13.56 15.70
N PRO A 174 -4.87 -13.60 14.90
CA PRO A 174 -4.52 -12.49 14.02
C PRO A 174 -5.40 -12.49 12.74
N PRO A 175 -5.66 -11.31 12.15
CA PRO A 175 -6.39 -11.22 10.88
C PRO A 175 -5.64 -11.92 9.75
N TYR A 176 -6.37 -12.33 8.71
CA TYR A 176 -5.77 -12.84 7.48
C TYR A 176 -5.46 -11.67 6.55
N VAL A 177 -4.17 -11.40 6.34
CA VAL A 177 -3.71 -10.36 5.42
C VAL A 177 -2.66 -10.88 4.46
N SER A 178 -2.55 -10.24 3.31
CA SER A 178 -1.46 -10.48 2.37
C SER A 178 -0.21 -9.66 2.77
N PRO A 179 0.91 -10.31 3.13
CA PRO A 179 2.13 -9.59 3.53
C PRO A 179 2.67 -8.70 2.41
N ILE A 180 2.62 -9.18 1.17
CA ILE A 180 3.11 -8.42 0.02
C ILE A 180 2.17 -7.27 -0.33
N CYS A 181 0.86 -7.44 -0.14
CA CYS A 181 -0.13 -6.37 -0.30
C CYS A 181 0.16 -5.22 0.68
N GLU A 182 0.35 -5.52 1.96
CA GLU A 182 0.65 -4.52 2.99
C GLU A 182 1.99 -3.79 2.70
N LEU A 183 3.04 -4.54 2.34
CA LEU A 183 4.35 -3.96 2.05
C LEU A 183 4.35 -3.09 0.78
N LEU A 184 3.79 -3.59 -0.32
CA LEU A 184 3.71 -2.85 -1.58
C LEU A 184 2.78 -1.65 -1.46
N SER A 185 1.72 -1.73 -0.66
CA SER A 185 0.83 -0.59 -0.44
C SER A 185 1.56 0.60 0.20
N VAL A 186 2.43 0.31 1.17
CA VAL A 186 3.28 1.33 1.80
C VAL A 186 4.25 1.95 0.79
N ILE A 187 4.82 1.14 -0.10
CA ILE A 187 5.72 1.60 -1.17
C ILE A 187 4.97 2.50 -2.16
N ALA A 188 3.84 2.03 -2.67
CA ALA A 188 3.01 2.72 -3.65
C ALA A 188 2.64 4.13 -3.20
N LEU A 189 2.31 4.22 -1.92
CA LEU A 189 1.90 5.46 -1.31
C LEU A 189 2.93 6.54 -1.58
N ARG A 190 4.26 6.28 -1.54
CA ARG A 190 5.35 7.23 -1.89
C ARG A 190 4.96 8.19 -3.01
N SER A 191 4.44 7.66 -4.12
CA SER A 191 4.09 8.44 -5.31
C SER A 191 2.59 8.53 -5.58
N PHE A 192 1.83 7.48 -5.26
CA PHE A 192 0.40 7.37 -5.51
C PHE A 192 -0.41 7.76 -4.29
N ARG A 193 -0.70 9.06 -4.16
CA ARG A 193 -1.53 9.61 -3.09
C ARG A 193 -2.97 9.70 -3.57
N PRO A 194 -3.93 9.00 -2.92
CA PRO A 194 -5.34 9.18 -3.26
C PRO A 194 -5.80 10.58 -2.83
N LYS A 195 -6.88 11.05 -3.42
CA LYS A 195 -7.50 12.32 -3.08
C LYS A 195 -8.27 12.18 -1.77
N GLU A 196 -8.03 13.08 -0.82
CA GLU A 196 -8.81 13.13 0.42
C GLU A 196 -10.18 13.75 0.15
N ILE A 197 -11.23 13.11 0.65
CA ILE A 197 -12.62 13.57 0.51
C ILE A 197 -13.36 13.50 1.85
N SER A 198 -14.45 14.26 1.95
CA SER A 198 -15.41 14.16 3.05
C SER A 198 -16.64 13.39 2.57
N LEU A 199 -16.95 12.29 3.23
CA LEU A 199 -18.11 11.42 2.98
C LEU A 199 -19.04 11.48 4.19
N ASN A 200 -20.20 12.14 4.07
CA ASN A 200 -21.19 12.22 5.15
C ASN A 200 -20.59 12.65 6.51
N SER A 201 -19.79 13.72 6.50
CA SER A 201 -19.04 14.24 7.67
C SER A 201 -17.95 13.30 8.20
N ARG A 202 -17.64 12.21 7.50
CA ARG A 202 -16.51 11.31 7.78
C ARG A 202 -15.39 11.52 6.77
N LYS A 203 -14.21 11.11 7.19
CA LYS A 203 -12.99 11.13 6.40
C LYS A 203 -13.01 9.98 5.39
N GLY A 204 -12.72 10.27 4.13
CA GLY A 204 -12.64 9.26 3.07
C GLY A 204 -11.50 9.51 2.09
N LEU A 205 -11.27 8.53 1.23
CA LEU A 205 -10.31 8.60 0.12
C LEU A 205 -11.05 8.33 -1.18
N GLU A 206 -10.65 9.05 -2.22
CA GLU A 206 -11.08 8.87 -3.61
C GLU A 206 -9.88 8.54 -4.48
N TYR A 207 -10.03 7.56 -5.36
CA TYR A 207 -9.04 7.24 -6.38
C TYR A 207 -9.70 6.79 -7.66
N TYR A 208 -8.93 6.80 -8.74
CA TYR A 208 -9.37 6.42 -10.07
C TYR A 208 -8.44 5.36 -10.61
N LEU A 209 -8.99 4.41 -11.35
CA LEU A 209 -8.23 3.51 -12.20
C LEU A 209 -8.28 4.05 -13.64
N TRP A 210 -7.38 3.62 -14.50
CA TRP A 210 -7.29 4.13 -15.88
C TRP A 210 -6.97 3.00 -16.85
N LYS A 211 -7.42 3.12 -18.10
CA LYS A 211 -7.26 2.06 -19.11
C LYS A 211 -5.90 2.09 -19.82
N ASP A 212 -5.42 3.29 -20.12
CA ASP A 212 -4.18 3.46 -20.89
C ASP A 212 -2.96 2.90 -20.15
N ARG A 213 -1.95 2.46 -20.90
CA ARG A 213 -0.63 2.13 -20.35
C ARG A 213 0.15 3.42 -20.22
N LEU A 214 0.12 3.98 -19.01
CA LEU A 214 0.72 5.27 -18.73
C LEU A 214 2.12 5.08 -18.13
N PRO A 215 3.10 5.93 -18.50
CA PRO A 215 4.34 6.00 -17.75
C PRO A 215 4.05 6.44 -16.31
N HIS A 216 4.96 6.13 -15.40
CA HIS A 216 4.77 6.29 -13.96
C HIS A 216 4.25 7.68 -13.55
N SER A 217 4.85 8.75 -14.08
CA SER A 217 4.47 10.13 -13.77
C SER A 217 3.02 10.46 -14.18
N ALA A 218 2.58 10.02 -15.36
CA ALA A 218 1.22 10.23 -15.85
C ALA A 218 0.20 9.37 -15.09
N ALA A 219 0.57 8.14 -14.73
CA ALA A 219 -0.25 7.24 -13.91
C ALA A 219 -0.61 7.87 -12.56
N ARG A 220 0.31 8.64 -11.93
CA ARG A 220 0.03 9.36 -10.68
C ARG A 220 -1.08 10.40 -10.84
N LEU A 221 -1.10 11.11 -11.96
CA LEU A 221 -2.16 12.09 -12.27
C LEU A 221 -3.49 11.39 -12.57
N ALA A 222 -3.44 10.24 -13.26
CA ALA A 222 -4.62 9.43 -13.51
C ALA A 222 -5.23 8.89 -12.21
N PHE A 223 -4.40 8.45 -11.27
CA PHE A 223 -4.85 7.93 -9.97
C PHE A 223 -5.69 8.93 -9.14
N VAL A 224 -5.41 10.24 -9.29
CA VAL A 224 -6.16 11.32 -8.62
C VAL A 224 -7.26 11.95 -9.50
N GLY A 225 -7.49 11.41 -10.70
CA GLY A 225 -8.56 11.85 -11.60
C GLY A 225 -8.25 13.09 -12.44
N ILE A 226 -6.97 13.46 -12.60
CA ILE A 226 -6.54 14.64 -13.39
C ILE A 226 -6.18 14.27 -14.83
N TRP A 227 -6.21 12.98 -15.19
CA TRP A 227 -5.86 12.52 -16.55
C TRP A 227 -6.95 12.84 -17.56
N ILE A 228 -6.58 13.59 -18.59
CA ILE A 228 -7.46 14.06 -19.67
C ILE A 228 -7.61 13.00 -20.80
N GLY A 229 -6.82 11.91 -20.76
CA GLY A 229 -6.91 10.81 -21.74
C GLY A 229 -8.13 9.90 -21.56
N LYS A 230 -8.08 8.71 -22.16
CA LYS A 230 -9.17 7.70 -22.25
C LYS A 230 -9.84 7.38 -20.89
N PRO A 231 -11.03 6.71 -20.89
CA PRO A 231 -11.89 6.71 -19.72
C PRO A 231 -11.20 6.13 -18.48
N LEU A 232 -11.27 6.92 -17.41
CA LEU A 232 -11.03 6.46 -16.05
C LEU A 232 -12.10 5.43 -15.67
N ILE A 233 -11.72 4.43 -14.89
CA ILE A 233 -12.63 3.47 -14.26
C ILE A 233 -12.76 3.89 -12.79
N GLY A 234 -13.89 4.52 -12.46
CA GLY A 234 -14.14 5.13 -11.15
C GLY A 234 -14.99 6.40 -11.30
N PRO A 235 -15.12 7.23 -10.25
CA PRO A 235 -14.35 7.20 -8.99
C PRO A 235 -14.61 5.98 -8.11
N TRP A 236 -13.58 5.57 -7.37
CA TRP A 236 -13.69 4.63 -6.25
C TRP A 236 -13.52 5.42 -4.96
N ARG A 237 -14.43 5.21 -4.00
CA ARG A 237 -14.40 5.91 -2.72
C ARG A 237 -14.45 4.95 -1.56
N LEU A 238 -13.69 5.24 -0.51
CA LEU A 238 -13.70 4.48 0.74
C LEU A 238 -13.76 5.43 1.93
N GLU A 239 -14.35 4.95 3.03
CA GLU A 239 -14.30 5.61 4.33
C GLU A 239 -13.06 5.16 5.12
N ILE A 240 -12.44 6.09 5.83
CA ILE A 240 -11.49 5.78 6.90
C ILE A 240 -12.29 5.74 8.20
N ARG A 241 -12.23 4.60 8.89
CA ARG A 241 -12.91 4.44 10.18
C ARG A 241 -11.89 4.35 11.30
N GLU A 242 -12.22 4.98 12.42
CA GLU A 242 -11.46 4.92 13.66
C GLU A 242 -12.23 4.06 14.67
N LYS A 243 -11.54 3.18 15.40
CA LYS A 243 -12.12 2.47 16.54
C LYS A 243 -11.14 2.49 17.73
N GLY A 244 -11.64 2.86 18.91
CA GLY A 244 -10.82 3.10 20.11
C GLY A 244 -9.97 4.37 20.01
N GLN A 245 -9.00 4.56 20.92
CA GLN A 245 -8.19 5.78 20.96
C GLN A 245 -7.11 5.90 19.85
N ALA A 246 -6.90 4.92 18.96
CA ALA A 246 -5.73 4.99 18.06
C ALA A 246 -5.70 4.20 16.73
N TYR A 247 -6.67 3.32 16.40
CA TYR A 247 -6.56 2.47 15.20
C TYR A 247 -7.47 2.94 14.06
N LYS A 248 -6.86 3.26 12.92
CA LYS A 248 -7.54 3.56 11.67
C LYS A 248 -7.54 2.33 10.78
N HIS A 249 -8.65 2.05 10.11
CA HIS A 249 -8.73 1.03 9.08
C HIS A 249 -9.48 1.55 7.86
N LEU A 250 -9.13 1.00 6.70
CA LEU A 250 -9.75 1.30 5.43
C LEU A 250 -10.94 0.35 5.22
N THR A 251 -12.06 0.91 4.79
CA THR A 251 -13.22 0.11 4.35
C THR A 251 -13.03 -0.32 2.89
N GLN A 252 -13.80 -1.31 2.45
CA GLN A 252 -13.90 -1.62 1.03
C GLN A 252 -14.41 -0.40 0.27
N SER A 253 -13.80 -0.10 -0.87
CA SER A 253 -14.22 1.00 -1.71
C SER A 253 -15.43 0.62 -2.55
N GLN A 254 -16.24 1.63 -2.84
CA GLN A 254 -17.41 1.55 -3.69
C GLN A 254 -17.17 2.39 -4.94
N ARG A 255 -17.63 1.89 -6.08
CA ARG A 255 -17.63 2.63 -7.35
C ARG A 255 -18.81 3.60 -7.35
N PHE A 256 -18.55 4.86 -7.68
CA PHE A 256 -19.54 5.93 -7.79
C PHE A 256 -19.63 6.47 -9.22
#